data_AF-A0A0D2GBP1-F1
#
_entry.id   AF-A0A0D2GBP1-F1
#
_cell.length_a   1.000
_cell.length_b   1.000
_cell.length_c   1.000
_cell.angle_alpha   90.00
_cell.angle_beta   90.00
_cell.angle_gamma   90.00
#
_symmetry.space_group_name_H-M   'P 1'
#
loop_
_entity.id
_entity.type
_entity.pdbx_description
1 polymer ?
#
loop_
_entity_poly.entity_id
_entity_poly.type
_entity_poly.pdbx_seq_one_letter_code
_entity_poly.pdbx_strand_id
1 'polypeptide(L)'
;MRPLTDVETQTLFTKLANYTGRSLTQLIAPSDSSDNDGRYVFRLHESRVYYVRLSIANLATSIARDNLLSLGTCIGKFTKTGKFRLHITALDVIAPHARYKLWIKPNGEMPFLYGGNVVKAHVGRWSEDCPEHSGVVILAMDDTPLGFGVTARSTAEARKLEPTSIVAFRQGDVGEYLREEDTLFTT
;
A
#
# COMPACT_ATOMS: atom_id res chain seq x y z
N MET A 1 17.07 -12.71 7.00
CA MET A 1 15.62 -12.55 6.73
C MET A 1 14.98 -13.93 6.59
N ARG A 2 13.72 -14.11 6.98
CA ARG A 2 13.04 -15.42 6.84
C ARG A 2 11.87 -15.36 5.86
N PRO A 3 11.48 -16.49 5.24
CA PRO A 3 10.18 -16.61 4.61
C PRO A 3 9.04 -16.32 5.60
N LEU A 4 7.92 -15.83 5.08
CA LEU A 4 6.69 -15.72 5.86
C LEU A 4 6.15 -17.13 6.11
N THR A 5 5.55 -17.32 7.29
CA THR A 5 4.73 -18.50 7.56
C THR A 5 3.46 -18.46 6.72
N ASP A 6 2.74 -19.58 6.60
CA ASP A 6 1.50 -19.65 5.82
C ASP A 6 0.44 -18.66 6.35
N VAL A 7 0.32 -18.54 7.68
CA VAL A 7 -0.61 -17.62 8.35
C VAL A 7 -0.25 -16.14 8.06
N GLU A 8 1.03 -15.80 8.13
CA GLU A 8 1.51 -14.45 7.81
C GLU A 8 1.30 -14.13 6.33
N THR A 9 1.56 -15.09 5.45
CA THR A 9 1.37 -14.97 4.00
C THR A 9 -0.10 -14.73 3.67
N GLN A 10 -1.01 -15.51 4.27
CA GLN A 10 -2.45 -15.32 4.10
C GLN A 10 -2.91 -13.95 4.59
N THR A 11 -2.40 -13.49 5.74
CA THR A 11 -2.74 -12.18 6.30
C THR A 11 -2.27 -11.03 5.41
N LEU A 12 -1.03 -11.12 4.90
CA LEU A 12 -0.47 -10.17 3.95
C LEU A 12 -1.31 -10.11 2.66
N PHE A 13 -1.58 -11.26 2.05
CA PHE A 13 -2.33 -11.32 0.79
C PHE A 13 -3.78 -10.89 0.95
N THR A 14 -4.42 -11.20 2.07
CA THR A 14 -5.77 -10.69 2.36
C THR A 14 -5.77 -9.16 2.41
N LYS A 15 -4.74 -8.56 3.03
CA LYS A 15 -4.62 -7.10 3.10
C LYS A 15 -4.34 -6.49 1.73
N LEU A 16 -3.43 -7.07 0.94
CA LEU A 16 -3.09 -6.59 -0.41
C LEU A 16 -4.23 -6.79 -1.42
N ALA A 17 -4.97 -7.89 -1.33
CA ALA A 17 -6.13 -8.18 -2.18
C ALA A 17 -7.24 -7.15 -2.00
N ASN A 18 -7.37 -6.53 -0.83
CA ASN A 18 -8.32 -5.45 -0.60
C ASN A 18 -8.04 -4.21 -1.49
N TYR A 19 -6.78 -4.00 -1.90
CA TYR A 19 -6.40 -2.89 -2.79
C TYR A 19 -6.26 -3.33 -4.25
N THR A 20 -5.66 -4.49 -4.49
CA THR A 20 -5.28 -4.95 -5.83
C THR A 20 -6.29 -5.90 -6.49
N GLY A 21 -7.22 -6.47 -5.72
CA GLY A 21 -8.17 -7.45 -6.21
C GLY A 21 -7.48 -8.67 -6.84
N ARG A 22 -7.87 -9.02 -8.07
CA ARG A 22 -7.32 -10.18 -8.80
C ARG A 22 -5.90 -9.95 -9.33
N SER A 23 -5.50 -8.69 -9.51
CA SER A 23 -4.17 -8.32 -10.03
C SER A 23 -3.04 -8.64 -9.06
N LEU A 24 -3.35 -9.03 -7.81
CA LEU A 24 -2.37 -9.50 -6.84
C LEU A 24 -1.49 -10.64 -7.38
N THR A 25 -2.03 -11.51 -8.22
CA THR A 25 -1.28 -12.64 -8.80
C THR A 25 -0.08 -12.17 -9.63
N GLN A 26 -0.16 -10.98 -10.24
CA GLN A 26 0.91 -10.39 -11.03
C GLN A 26 2.14 -10.02 -10.19
N LEU A 27 1.96 -9.77 -8.88
CA LEU A 27 3.07 -9.49 -7.96
C LEU A 27 3.88 -10.74 -7.59
N ILE A 28 3.32 -11.94 -7.79
CA ILE A 28 3.95 -13.21 -7.40
C ILE A 28 4.27 -14.05 -8.65
N ALA A 29 3.65 -13.72 -9.79
CA ALA A 29 3.81 -14.46 -11.02
C ALA A 29 5.31 -14.59 -11.36
N PRO A 30 5.77 -15.81 -11.70
CA PRO A 30 7.10 -15.96 -12.25
C PRO A 30 7.21 -15.07 -13.49
N SER A 31 8.27 -14.27 -13.58
CA SER A 31 8.58 -13.63 -14.85
C SER A 31 8.78 -14.73 -15.90
N ASP A 32 8.26 -14.55 -17.11
CA ASP A 32 8.36 -15.51 -18.22
C ASP A 32 9.82 -15.88 -18.60
N SER A 33 10.80 -15.20 -18.00
CA SER A 33 12.21 -15.55 -18.05
C SER A 33 12.48 -16.88 -17.33
N SER A 34 13.09 -17.83 -18.03
CA SER A 34 13.63 -19.11 -17.53
C SER A 34 14.48 -19.02 -16.25
N ASP A 35 14.95 -17.82 -15.88
CA ASP A 35 15.70 -17.57 -14.65
C ASP A 35 14.76 -17.34 -13.45
N ASN A 36 14.59 -18.40 -12.64
CA ASN A 36 13.90 -18.34 -11.35
C ASN A 36 14.44 -17.26 -10.38
N ASP A 37 15.66 -16.76 -10.61
CA ASP A 37 16.31 -15.74 -9.80
C ASP A 37 15.72 -14.33 -9.97
N GLY A 38 15.05 -14.08 -11.11
CA GLY A 38 14.38 -12.81 -11.39
C GLY A 38 13.08 -12.60 -10.63
N ARG A 39 12.51 -13.67 -10.04
CA ARG A 39 11.21 -13.60 -9.36
C ARG A 39 11.27 -12.74 -8.10
N TYR A 40 10.18 -12.06 -7.81
CA TYR A 40 10.04 -11.33 -6.56
C TYR A 40 9.46 -12.23 -5.46
N VAL A 41 9.91 -12.02 -4.23
CA VAL A 41 9.50 -12.77 -3.04
C VAL A 41 9.26 -11.83 -1.87
N PHE A 42 8.37 -12.26 -0.98
CA PHE A 42 8.17 -11.60 0.31
C PHE A 42 9.11 -12.22 1.36
N ARG A 43 9.77 -11.35 2.13
CA ARG A 43 10.66 -11.74 3.23
C ARG A 43 10.35 -10.92 4.47
N LEU A 44 10.39 -11.58 5.63
CA LEU A 44 10.17 -10.94 6.92
C LEU A 44 11.51 -10.66 7.62
N HIS A 45 11.65 -9.45 8.15
CA HIS A 45 12.72 -9.03 9.05
C HIS A 45 12.15 -8.04 10.07
N GLU A 46 12.37 -8.28 11.37
CA GLU A 46 11.93 -7.42 12.49
C GLU A 46 10.46 -6.96 12.40
N SER A 47 9.56 -7.90 12.07
CA SER A 47 8.12 -7.69 11.88
C SER A 47 7.72 -6.94 10.61
N ARG A 48 8.67 -6.50 9.79
CA ARG A 48 8.45 -5.85 8.49
C ARG A 48 8.54 -6.87 7.36
N VAL A 49 7.65 -6.70 6.39
CA VAL A 49 7.64 -7.51 5.16
C VAL A 49 8.22 -6.68 4.04
N TYR A 50 9.25 -7.24 3.40
CA TYR A 50 9.92 -6.66 2.25
C TYR A 50 9.57 -7.43 0.99
N TYR A 51 9.32 -6.69 -0.09
CA TYR A 51 9.14 -7.19 -1.44
C TYR A 51 10.45 -6.95 -2.22
N VAL A 52 11.08 -8.04 -2.64
CA VAL A 52 12.44 -8.01 -3.17
C VAL A 52 12.67 -9.16 -4.14
N ARG A 53 13.59 -9.00 -5.10
CA ARG A 53 14.03 -10.09 -5.98
C ARG A 53 14.66 -11.23 -5.18
N LEU A 54 14.44 -12.47 -5.61
CA LEU A 54 14.98 -13.66 -4.95
C LEU A 54 16.51 -13.63 -4.86
N SER A 55 17.20 -13.26 -5.94
CA SER A 55 18.67 -13.15 -5.97
C SER A 55 19.20 -12.24 -4.85
N ILE A 56 18.58 -11.07 -4.68
CA ILE A 56 18.94 -10.10 -3.64
C ILE A 56 18.57 -10.63 -2.24
N ALA A 57 17.42 -11.30 -2.10
CA ALA A 57 17.03 -11.93 -0.84
C ALA A 57 18.03 -13.00 -0.39
N ASN A 58 18.61 -13.75 -1.34
CA ASN A 58 19.63 -14.76 -1.08
C ASN A 58 20.96 -14.10 -0.67
N LEU A 59 21.37 -13.01 -1.33
CA LEU A 59 22.58 -12.27 -0.91
C LEU A 59 22.46 -11.69 0.50
N ALA A 60 21.26 -11.25 0.88
CA ALA A 60 21.00 -10.71 2.22
C ALA A 60 21.15 -11.75 3.34
N THR A 61 21.23 -13.06 3.05
CA THR A 61 21.53 -14.07 4.08
C THR A 61 22.97 -14.01 4.57
N SER A 62 23.87 -13.40 3.79
CA SER A 62 25.28 -13.21 4.15
C SER A 62 25.51 -12.07 5.15
N ILE A 63 24.46 -11.30 5.47
CA ILE A 63 24.51 -10.17 6.41
C ILE A 63 23.86 -10.62 7.73
N ALA A 64 24.57 -10.40 8.84
CA ALA A 64 24.03 -10.65 10.18
C ALA A 64 22.75 -9.83 10.42
N ARG A 65 21.80 -10.39 11.18
CA ARG A 65 20.47 -9.81 11.38
C ARG A 65 20.52 -8.35 11.83
N ASP A 66 21.38 -8.04 12.79
CA ASP A 66 21.49 -6.72 13.43
C ASP A 66 22.17 -5.69 12.51
N ASN A 67 22.88 -6.14 11.46
CA ASN A 67 23.55 -5.29 10.48
C ASN A 67 22.68 -5.04 9.23
N LEU A 68 21.48 -5.64 9.15
CA LEU A 68 20.60 -5.56 8.00
C LEU A 68 19.41 -4.63 8.30
N LEU A 69 19.48 -3.38 7.83
CA LEU A 69 18.46 -2.36 8.11
C LEU A 69 17.20 -2.50 7.23
N SER A 70 17.38 -2.62 5.91
CA SER A 70 16.30 -2.72 4.94
C SER A 70 16.77 -3.38 3.64
N LEU A 71 15.84 -3.90 2.85
CA LEU A 71 16.13 -4.54 1.57
C LEU A 71 14.94 -4.44 0.63
N GLY A 72 15.14 -3.90 -0.58
CA GLY A 72 14.04 -3.71 -1.53
C GLY A 72 12.95 -2.80 -0.97
N THR A 73 11.69 -3.10 -1.28
CA THR A 73 10.54 -2.26 -0.90
C THR A 73 9.88 -2.79 0.36
N CYS A 74 9.79 -1.98 1.42
CA CYS A 74 8.99 -2.31 2.59
C CYS A 74 7.50 -2.24 2.22
N ILE A 75 6.76 -3.33 2.37
CA ILE A 75 5.31 -3.36 2.10
C ILE A 75 4.52 -2.94 3.34
N GLY A 76 5.04 -3.24 4.52
CA GLY A 76 4.38 -2.96 5.77
C GLY A 76 4.92 -3.78 6.91
N LYS A 77 4.20 -3.77 8.03
CA LYS A 77 4.59 -4.45 9.26
C LYS A 77 3.44 -5.19 9.93
N PHE A 78 3.78 -6.30 10.57
CA PHE A 78 2.91 -6.99 11.51
C PHE A 78 2.90 -6.28 12.86
N THR A 79 1.72 -6.13 13.44
CA THR A 79 1.54 -5.69 14.82
C THR A 79 1.79 -6.87 15.78
N LYS A 80 1.97 -6.58 17.07
CA LYS A 80 2.04 -7.61 18.12
C LYS A 80 0.83 -8.54 18.16
N THR A 81 -0.32 -8.07 17.65
CA THR A 81 -1.58 -8.84 17.54
C THR A 81 -1.73 -9.61 16.24
N GLY A 82 -0.71 -9.63 15.38
CA GLY A 82 -0.72 -10.35 14.09
C GLY A 82 -1.46 -9.63 12.97
N LYS A 83 -1.93 -8.39 13.17
CA LYS A 83 -2.56 -7.60 12.09
C LYS A 83 -1.48 -6.99 11.21
N PHE A 84 -1.71 -6.95 9.90
CA PHE A 84 -0.78 -6.34 8.96
C PHE A 84 -1.16 -4.90 8.62
N ARG A 85 -0.24 -3.96 8.78
CA ARG A 85 -0.39 -2.55 8.42
C ARG A 85 0.53 -2.24 7.23
N LEU A 86 -0.06 -1.73 6.15
CA LEU A 86 0.70 -1.29 4.98
C LEU A 86 1.46 0.00 5.32
N HIS A 87 2.66 0.12 4.80
CA HIS A 87 3.44 1.35 4.84
C HIS A 87 3.30 2.11 3.51
N ILE A 88 3.52 3.43 3.53
CA ILE A 88 3.45 4.26 2.33
C ILE A 88 4.39 3.78 1.21
N THR A 89 5.52 3.18 1.56
CA THR A 89 6.49 2.59 0.63
C THR A 89 5.89 1.48 -0.26
N ALA A 90 4.73 0.91 0.12
CA ALA A 90 4.00 -0.05 -0.71
C ALA A 90 3.24 0.60 -1.87
N LEU A 91 3.10 1.94 -1.90
CA LEU A 91 2.29 2.65 -2.89
C LEU A 91 2.70 2.33 -4.33
N ASP A 92 4.00 2.33 -4.62
CA ASP A 92 4.51 2.05 -5.97
C ASP A 92 4.19 0.63 -6.45
N VAL A 93 4.09 -0.31 -5.50
CA VAL A 93 3.74 -1.71 -5.78
C VAL A 93 2.23 -1.88 -5.93
N ILE A 94 1.42 -1.09 -5.22
CA ILE A 94 -0.05 -1.25 -5.19
C ILE A 94 -0.74 -0.40 -6.27
N ALA A 95 -0.26 0.82 -6.53
CA ALA A 95 -0.92 1.78 -7.40
C ALA A 95 -1.16 1.29 -8.85
N PRO A 96 -0.20 0.60 -9.51
CA PRO A 96 -0.42 0.06 -10.85
C PRO A 96 -1.51 -1.01 -10.90
N HIS A 97 -1.66 -1.78 -9.82
CA HIS A 97 -2.56 -2.91 -9.72
C HIS A 97 -3.85 -2.60 -8.96
N ALA A 98 -4.07 -1.33 -8.57
CA ALA A 98 -5.18 -0.92 -7.75
C ALA A 98 -6.53 -1.13 -8.46
N ARG A 99 -7.44 -1.86 -7.80
CA ARG A 99 -8.79 -2.12 -8.31
C ARG A 99 -9.65 -0.85 -8.30
N TYR A 100 -9.58 -0.10 -7.21
CA TYR A 100 -10.33 1.13 -7.03
C TYR A 100 -9.39 2.31 -6.86
N LYS A 101 -9.73 3.41 -7.52
CA LYS A 101 -8.96 4.63 -7.58
C LYS A 101 -9.87 5.83 -7.28
N LEU A 102 -9.33 6.79 -6.55
CA LEU A 102 -9.99 8.05 -6.24
C LEU A 102 -9.05 9.18 -6.61
N TRP A 103 -9.49 10.04 -7.52
CA TRP A 103 -8.73 11.21 -7.95
C TRP A 103 -9.18 12.42 -7.16
N ILE A 104 -8.24 13.09 -6.51
CA ILE A 104 -8.48 14.34 -5.79
C ILE A 104 -8.11 15.54 -6.66
N LYS A 105 -8.90 16.61 -6.53
CA LYS A 105 -8.65 17.91 -7.14
C LYS A 105 -7.45 18.59 -6.45
N PRO A 106 -6.80 19.57 -7.11
CA PRO A 106 -5.65 20.28 -6.53
C PRO A 106 -5.90 20.90 -5.15
N ASN A 107 -7.12 21.40 -4.88
CA ASN A 107 -7.47 21.96 -3.57
C ASN A 107 -7.52 20.92 -2.44
N GLY A 108 -7.63 19.64 -2.77
CA GLY A 108 -7.65 18.53 -1.83
C GLY A 108 -6.31 17.83 -1.63
N GLU A 109 -5.32 18.11 -2.48
CA GLU A 109 -4.00 17.47 -2.43
C GLU A 109 -3.27 17.81 -1.13
N MET A 110 -3.06 19.10 -0.86
CA MET A 110 -2.36 19.53 0.36
C MET A 110 -3.05 19.03 1.65
N PRO A 111 -4.38 19.15 1.83
CA PRO A 111 -5.05 18.56 2.99
C PRO A 111 -4.81 17.06 3.16
N PHE A 112 -4.78 16.29 2.06
CA PHE A 112 -4.50 14.85 2.11
C PHE A 112 -3.02 14.58 2.47
N LEU A 113 -2.08 15.32 1.85
CA LEU A 113 -0.64 15.25 2.11
C LEU A 113 -0.19 15.87 3.44
N TYR A 114 -1.12 16.44 4.22
CA TYR A 114 -0.90 16.77 5.63
C TYR A 114 -1.57 15.76 6.57
N GLY A 115 -1.95 14.60 6.03
CA GLY A 115 -2.48 13.50 6.80
C GLY A 115 -3.99 13.55 7.02
N GLY A 116 -4.71 14.44 6.35
CA GLY A 116 -6.16 14.55 6.39
C GLY A 116 -6.88 13.45 5.60
N ASN A 117 -8.15 13.24 5.93
CA ASN A 117 -9.03 12.34 5.18
C ASN A 117 -9.53 13.03 3.90
N VAL A 118 -9.95 12.24 2.92
CA VAL A 118 -10.55 12.78 1.69
C VAL A 118 -12.01 13.12 1.97
N VAL A 119 -12.38 14.39 1.75
CA VAL A 119 -13.77 14.86 1.81
C VAL A 119 -14.38 14.95 0.42
N LYS A 120 -15.70 14.89 0.31
CA LYS A 120 -16.42 14.93 -0.97
C LYS A 120 -16.02 16.11 -1.84
N ALA A 121 -15.85 17.31 -1.27
CA ALA A 121 -15.48 18.51 -2.01
C ALA A 121 -14.16 18.38 -2.79
N HIS A 122 -13.24 17.55 -2.28
CA HIS A 122 -11.92 17.31 -2.87
C HIS A 122 -11.96 16.26 -4.00
N VAL A 123 -13.04 15.48 -4.13
CA VAL A 123 -13.12 14.42 -5.14
C VAL A 123 -13.29 15.04 -6.54
N GLY A 124 -12.42 14.65 -7.47
CA GLY A 124 -12.51 14.95 -8.89
C GLY A 124 -13.13 13.79 -9.67
N ARG A 125 -12.53 12.60 -9.58
CA ARG A 125 -13.02 11.36 -10.20
C ARG A 125 -12.99 10.22 -9.19
N TRP A 126 -13.84 9.22 -9.38
CA TRP A 126 -13.88 8.03 -8.52
C TRP A 126 -14.27 6.84 -9.38
N SER A 127 -13.57 5.72 -9.24
CA SER A 127 -14.00 4.43 -9.77
C SER A 127 -15.47 4.14 -9.53
N GLU A 128 -16.13 3.62 -10.56
CA GLU A 128 -17.51 3.17 -10.52
C GLU A 128 -17.66 1.94 -9.62
N ASP A 129 -18.86 1.77 -9.06
CA ASP A 129 -19.25 0.63 -8.22
C ASP A 129 -18.29 0.30 -7.07
N CYS A 130 -17.57 1.30 -6.55
CA CYS A 130 -16.70 1.13 -5.40
C CYS A 130 -17.56 0.94 -4.13
N PRO A 131 -17.46 -0.20 -3.41
CA PRO A 131 -18.19 -0.42 -2.17
C PRO A 131 -17.64 0.42 -1.02
N GLU A 132 -18.40 0.51 0.06
CA GLU A 132 -17.89 1.02 1.34
C GLU A 132 -16.81 0.08 1.91
N HIS A 133 -15.90 0.61 2.73
CA HIS A 133 -14.85 -0.12 3.44
C HIS A 133 -13.88 -0.90 2.54
N SER A 134 -13.76 -0.49 1.28
CA SER A 134 -12.87 -1.09 0.30
C SER A 134 -11.53 -0.33 0.23
N GLY A 135 -10.45 -1.04 -0.04
CA GLY A 135 -9.15 -0.42 -0.29
C GLY A 135 -9.19 0.42 -1.56
N VAL A 136 -8.68 1.66 -1.49
CA VAL A 136 -8.64 2.59 -2.62
C VAL A 136 -7.28 3.28 -2.69
N VAL A 137 -6.77 3.48 -3.89
CA VAL A 137 -5.57 4.30 -4.13
C VAL A 137 -6.00 5.73 -4.46
N ILE A 138 -5.39 6.70 -3.80
CA ILE A 138 -5.65 8.12 -4.01
C ILE A 138 -4.63 8.64 -5.01
N LEU A 139 -5.11 9.30 -6.07
CA LEU A 139 -4.30 9.91 -7.11
C LEU A 139 -4.61 11.40 -7.24
N ALA A 140 -3.65 12.18 -7.72
CA ALA A 140 -3.90 13.51 -8.26
C ALA A 140 -4.59 13.43 -9.63
N MET A 141 -5.11 14.55 -10.13
CA MET A 141 -5.82 14.60 -11.42
C MET A 141 -4.95 14.21 -12.64
N ASP A 142 -3.63 14.26 -12.50
CA ASP A 142 -2.61 13.88 -13.48
C ASP A 142 -2.18 12.40 -13.40
N ASP A 143 -2.92 11.58 -12.65
CA ASP A 143 -2.62 10.16 -12.40
C ASP A 143 -1.39 9.89 -11.53
N THR A 144 -0.86 10.91 -10.83
CA THR A 144 0.21 10.72 -9.83
C THR A 144 -0.36 10.05 -8.56
N PRO A 145 0.13 8.88 -8.12
CA PRO A 145 -0.29 8.27 -6.86
C PRO A 145 0.17 9.10 -5.65
N LEU A 146 -0.78 9.50 -4.80
CA LEU A 146 -0.50 10.29 -3.60
C LEU A 146 -0.56 9.47 -2.31
N GLY A 147 -1.22 8.31 -2.34
CA GLY A 147 -1.40 7.49 -1.17
C GLY A 147 -2.47 6.43 -1.36
N PHE A 148 -2.87 5.81 -0.25
CA PHE A 148 -3.94 4.83 -0.23
C PHE A 148 -4.78 4.97 1.04
N GLY A 149 -6.01 4.49 0.94
CA GLY A 149 -7.03 4.67 1.97
C GLY A 149 -8.07 3.58 1.94
N VAL A 150 -9.11 3.78 2.75
CA VAL A 150 -10.29 2.91 2.79
C VAL A 150 -11.51 3.78 2.55
N THR A 151 -12.39 3.37 1.66
CA THR A 151 -13.63 4.12 1.40
C THR A 151 -14.50 4.16 2.66
N ALA A 152 -14.96 5.37 3.00
CA ALA A 152 -15.89 5.61 4.09
C ALA A 152 -17.34 5.49 3.64
N ARG A 153 -17.61 5.58 2.32
CA ARG A 153 -18.92 5.42 1.69
C ARG A 153 -18.75 4.80 0.31
N SER A 154 -19.81 4.20 -0.20
CA SER A 154 -19.84 3.70 -1.58
C SER A 154 -19.90 4.85 -2.60
N THR A 155 -19.50 4.60 -3.86
CA THR A 155 -19.59 5.59 -4.94
C THR A 155 -21.03 6.10 -5.13
N ALA A 156 -22.03 5.23 -4.95
CA ALA A 156 -23.44 5.59 -5.08
C ALA A 156 -23.92 6.52 -3.95
N GLU A 157 -23.51 6.26 -2.70
CA GLU A 157 -23.86 7.08 -1.55
C GLU A 157 -23.10 8.41 -1.52
N ALA A 158 -21.84 8.41 -1.96
CA ALA A 158 -21.00 9.61 -2.00
C ALA A 158 -21.64 10.77 -2.78
N ARG A 159 -22.45 10.46 -3.79
CA ARG A 159 -23.20 11.46 -4.57
C ARG A 159 -24.20 12.24 -3.72
N LYS A 160 -24.72 11.66 -2.64
CA LYS A 160 -25.73 12.27 -1.75
C LYS A 160 -25.13 12.96 -0.52
N LEU A 161 -23.85 12.80 -0.25
CA LEU A 161 -23.21 13.38 0.93
C LEU A 161 -23.03 14.89 0.85
N GLU A 162 -22.89 15.55 2.00
CA GLU A 162 -22.48 16.95 2.07
C GLU A 162 -21.02 17.14 1.61
N PRO A 163 -20.64 18.31 1.08
CA PRO A 163 -19.27 18.57 0.59
C PRO A 163 -18.16 18.31 1.63
N THR A 164 -18.44 18.53 2.91
CA THR A 164 -17.51 18.32 4.03
C THR A 164 -17.46 16.88 4.54
N SER A 165 -18.33 16.00 4.04
CA SER A 165 -18.37 14.61 4.48
C SER A 165 -17.15 13.84 4.01
N ILE A 166 -16.60 13.00 4.88
CA ILE A 166 -15.49 12.12 4.57
C ILE A 166 -15.97 11.02 3.62
N VAL A 167 -15.25 10.85 2.50
CA VAL A 167 -15.50 9.81 1.51
C VAL A 167 -14.48 8.67 1.57
N ALA A 168 -13.26 8.95 2.03
CA ALA A 168 -12.23 7.95 2.23
C ALA A 168 -11.33 8.31 3.42
N PHE A 169 -11.06 7.31 4.26
CA PHE A 169 -10.11 7.40 5.37
C PHE A 169 -8.70 7.18 4.87
N ARG A 170 -7.79 8.09 5.21
CA ARG A 170 -6.36 7.96 4.89
C ARG A 170 -5.77 6.77 5.64
N GLN A 171 -4.93 5.99 4.97
CA GLN A 171 -4.14 4.93 5.60
C GLN A 171 -2.64 5.15 5.42
N GLY A 172 -2.25 5.69 4.26
CA GLY A 172 -0.89 6.12 3.98
C GLY A 172 -0.93 7.22 2.92
N ASP A 173 -0.08 8.24 3.06
CA ASP A 173 0.10 9.29 2.05
C ASP A 173 1.58 9.66 1.91
N VAL A 174 1.99 10.12 0.72
CA VAL A 174 3.41 10.41 0.44
C VAL A 174 3.98 11.56 1.28
N GLY A 175 3.12 12.38 1.89
CA GLY A 175 3.55 13.37 2.87
C GLY A 175 4.15 12.74 4.14
N GLU A 176 3.89 11.45 4.42
CA GLU A 176 4.52 10.71 5.52
C GLU A 176 6.05 10.67 5.40
N TYR A 177 6.61 10.72 4.18
CA TYR A 177 8.07 10.78 4.02
C TYR A 177 8.68 12.02 4.68
N LEU A 178 7.95 13.14 4.71
CA LEU A 178 8.40 14.38 5.36
C LEU A 178 7.95 14.46 6.82
N ARG A 179 6.72 14.01 7.12
CA ARG A 179 6.17 14.14 8.48
C ARG A 179 6.70 13.10 9.45
N GLU A 180 7.06 11.93 8.96
CA GLU A 180 7.46 10.77 9.77
C GLU A 180 8.89 10.31 9.44
N GLU A 181 9.74 11.18 8.85
CA GLU A 181 11.12 10.87 8.43
C GLU A 181 11.91 10.09 9.50
N ASP A 182 11.88 10.58 10.75
CA ASP A 182 12.58 9.99 11.89
C ASP A 182 12.03 8.62 12.32
N THR A 183 10.79 8.27 11.96
CA THR A 183 10.08 7.09 12.49
C THR A 183 9.64 6.08 11.44
N LEU A 184 9.64 6.46 10.16
CA LEU A 184 9.13 5.64 9.07
C LEU A 184 9.91 4.33 8.93
N PHE A 185 11.23 4.41 9.16
CA PHE A 185 12.15 3.28 9.05
C PHE A 185 12.71 2.79 10.39
N THR A 186 12.31 3.34 11.53
CA THR A 186 12.74 2.82 12.84
C THR A 186 11.98 1.54 13.20
N THR A 187 12.74 0.53 13.61
CA THR A 187 12.26 -0.81 13.99
C THR A 187 11.81 -0.86 15.44
#